data_AF-A0A7K4UEC9-F1
#
_entry.id   AF-A0A7K4UEC9-F1
#
_cell.length_a   1.000
_cell.length_b   1.000
_cell.length_c   1.000
_cell.angle_alpha   90.00
_cell.angle_beta   90.00
_cell.angle_gamma   90.00
#
_symmetry.space_group_name_H-M   'P 1'
#
loop_
_entity.id
_entity.type
_entity.pdbx_description
1 polymer ?
#
loop_
_entity_poly.entity_id
_entity_poly.type
_entity_poly.pdbx_seq_one_letter_code
_entity_poly.pdbx_strand_id
1 'polypeptide(L)'
;VTVRSSNKDPVTAAGQEGDDVPKEEPSKTTLKTTTVHVEAGEFRGHEVSLWDLLHSRYIPEENRKELLEVYEAGELTLEQVKSVVTTIVTRAAAGERAEPEEPEDGPRARPEEPGDGPRAEPEEP
;
A
#
# COMPACT_ATOMS: atom_id res chain seq x y z
N VAL A 1 10.06 45.70 -31.17
CA VAL A 1 9.20 45.81 -29.96
C VAL A 1 7.86 45.21 -30.30
N THR A 2 7.54 44.01 -29.81
CA THR A 2 6.19 43.46 -29.95
C THR A 2 5.80 42.75 -28.65
N VAL A 3 5.07 43.53 -27.84
CA VAL A 3 3.97 43.20 -26.93
C VAL A 3 4.09 41.92 -26.09
N ARG A 4 4.31 42.15 -24.78
CA ARG A 4 3.79 41.29 -23.70
C ARG A 4 2.39 41.81 -23.33
N SER A 5 1.38 40.95 -23.39
CA SER A 5 0.05 41.17 -22.77
C SER A 5 -0.56 39.79 -22.56
N SER A 6 -0.36 39.20 -21.38
CA SER A 6 -1.27 39.24 -20.22
C SER A 6 -2.44 38.26 -20.32
N ASN A 7 -2.28 37.18 -19.54
CA ASN A 7 -3.25 36.42 -18.74
C ASN A 7 -4.52 35.84 -19.36
N LYS A 8 -4.63 34.51 -19.25
CA LYS A 8 -5.85 33.85 -18.78
C LYS A 8 -5.51 32.47 -18.17
N ASP A 9 -5.08 32.48 -16.91
CA ASP A 9 -5.08 31.27 -16.07
C ASP A 9 -6.35 31.26 -15.23
N PRO A 10 -7.30 30.37 -15.56
CA PRO A 10 -8.13 29.77 -14.53
C PRO A 10 -8.14 28.26 -14.73
N VAL A 11 -7.69 27.51 -13.74
CA VAL A 11 -8.44 26.41 -13.10
C VAL A 11 -7.51 25.44 -12.37
N THR A 12 -7.53 25.60 -11.06
CA THR A 12 -7.31 24.61 -10.01
C THR A 12 -7.76 23.18 -10.35
N ALA A 13 -6.85 22.24 -10.05
CA ALA A 13 -7.09 20.89 -9.52
C ALA A 13 -8.20 20.03 -10.15
N ALA A 14 -7.81 19.28 -11.19
CA ALA A 14 -8.11 17.86 -11.41
C ALA A 14 -7.52 17.55 -12.80
N GLY A 15 -6.22 17.28 -12.85
CA GLY A 15 -5.57 16.92 -14.10
C GLY A 15 -6.01 15.53 -14.51
N GLN A 16 -7.04 15.43 -15.37
CA GLN A 16 -7.26 14.21 -16.13
C GLN A 16 -8.08 14.49 -17.40
N GLU A 17 -7.52 15.26 -18.32
CA GLU A 17 -7.90 15.14 -19.73
C GLU A 17 -6.64 15.32 -20.57
N GLY A 18 -6.29 14.26 -21.31
CA GLY A 18 -5.05 14.09 -22.02
C GLY A 18 -5.16 12.83 -22.88
N ASP A 19 -6.07 12.90 -23.83
CA ASP A 19 -6.12 12.08 -25.03
C ASP A 19 -4.77 12.18 -25.76
N ASP A 20 -3.98 11.11 -25.73
CA ASP A 20 -2.92 10.84 -26.70
C ASP A 20 -3.00 9.33 -26.97
N VAL A 21 -3.63 8.97 -28.09
CA VAL A 21 -3.61 7.61 -28.64
C VAL A 21 -2.45 7.55 -29.65
N PRO A 22 -1.26 7.09 -29.24
CA PRO A 22 -0.43 6.26 -30.11
C PRO A 22 -1.05 4.86 -30.15
N LYS A 23 -0.81 4.10 -31.22
CA LYS A 23 -1.24 2.70 -31.43
C LYS A 23 -0.69 1.74 -30.36
N GLU A 24 -1.10 1.90 -29.11
CA GLU A 24 -0.84 1.01 -28.00
C GLU A 24 -2.18 0.39 -27.59
N GLU A 25 -2.19 -0.90 -27.29
CA GLU A 25 -3.38 -1.69 -26.95
C GLU A 25 -4.34 -0.90 -26.03
N PRO A 26 -5.65 -0.86 -26.32
CA PRO A 26 -6.63 -0.06 -25.55
C PRO A 26 -6.66 -0.43 -24.07
N SER A 27 -6.31 -1.68 -23.74
CA SER A 27 -6.14 -2.18 -22.39
C SER A 27 -5.01 -1.45 -21.64
N LYS A 28 -3.85 -1.28 -22.28
CA LYS A 28 -2.65 -0.67 -21.67
C LYS A 28 -2.86 0.81 -21.38
N THR A 29 -3.45 1.54 -22.31
CA THR A 29 -3.74 2.97 -22.14
C THR A 29 -4.75 3.17 -21.00
N THR A 30 -5.81 2.37 -20.95
CA THR A 30 -6.83 2.43 -19.89
C THR A 30 -6.24 2.16 -18.50
N LEU A 31 -5.35 1.18 -18.38
CA LEU A 31 -4.66 0.88 -17.12
C LEU A 31 -3.63 1.95 -16.73
N LYS A 32 -2.98 2.61 -17.70
CA LYS A 32 -2.03 3.71 -17.45
C LYS A 32 -2.73 5.00 -16.99
N THR A 33 -3.86 5.33 -17.60
CA THR A 33 -4.65 6.53 -17.26
C THR A 33 -5.43 6.39 -15.96
N THR A 34 -5.65 5.14 -15.51
CA THR A 34 -6.29 4.88 -14.22
C THR A 34 -5.28 5.03 -13.09
N THR A 35 -5.46 6.04 -12.27
CA THR A 35 -4.71 6.22 -11.05
C THR A 35 -5.39 5.56 -9.85
N VAL A 36 -4.55 5.00 -8.98
CA VAL A 36 -4.99 4.30 -7.76
C VAL A 36 -4.24 4.88 -6.59
N HIS A 37 -5.01 5.34 -5.61
CA HIS A 37 -4.47 5.71 -4.32
C HIS A 37 -4.28 4.43 -3.50
N VAL A 38 -3.04 4.12 -3.17
CA VAL A 38 -2.68 2.97 -2.36
C VAL A 38 -2.46 3.44 -0.94
N GLU A 39 -3.11 2.79 0.04
CA GLU A 39 -2.98 3.15 1.46
C GLU A 39 -1.99 2.23 2.21
N ALA A 40 -1.33 1.34 1.49
CA ALA A 40 -0.45 0.29 2.02
C ALA A 40 0.90 0.20 1.27
N GLY A 41 1.94 -0.21 1.99
CA GLY A 41 3.29 -0.40 1.43
C GLY A 41 4.06 0.90 1.19
N GLU A 42 5.09 0.82 0.34
CA GLU A 42 5.95 1.95 -0.06
C GLU A 42 5.20 3.02 -0.89
N PHE A 43 4.05 2.64 -1.47
CA PHE A 43 3.20 3.54 -2.26
C PHE A 43 2.14 4.29 -1.42
N ARG A 44 2.17 4.14 -0.09
CA ARG A 44 1.20 4.77 0.80
C ARG A 44 1.23 6.29 0.66
N GLY A 45 0.09 6.88 0.30
CA GLY A 45 -0.05 8.34 0.14
C GLY A 45 0.45 8.85 -1.21
N HIS A 46 0.83 7.97 -2.12
CA HIS A 46 1.14 8.30 -3.51
C HIS A 46 0.03 7.81 -4.43
N GLU A 47 -0.26 8.62 -5.45
CA GLU A 47 -1.17 8.25 -6.52
C GLU A 47 -0.35 7.60 -7.64
N VAL A 48 -0.50 6.28 -7.80
CA VAL A 48 0.27 5.47 -8.74
C VAL A 48 -0.65 4.96 -9.84
N SER A 49 -0.18 4.93 -11.07
CA SER A 49 -0.93 4.31 -12.17
C SER A 49 -1.12 2.82 -11.92
N LEU A 50 -2.33 2.32 -12.19
CA LEU A 50 -2.67 0.91 -12.05
C LEU A 50 -1.72 0.00 -12.84
N TRP A 51 -1.33 0.43 -14.04
CA TRP A 51 -0.30 -0.23 -14.86
C TRP A 51 1.07 -0.32 -14.18
N ASP A 52 1.51 0.74 -13.50
CA ASP A 52 2.81 0.79 -12.84
C ASP A 52 2.84 -0.14 -11.62
N LEU A 53 1.76 -0.17 -10.84
CA LEU A 53 1.55 -1.15 -9.77
C LEU A 53 1.59 -2.59 -10.27
N LEU A 54 0.99 -2.86 -11.44
CA LEU A 54 0.96 -4.17 -12.08
C LEU A 54 2.35 -4.64 -12.54
N HIS A 55 3.21 -3.70 -12.93
CA HIS A 55 4.61 -3.96 -13.30
C HIS A 55 5.58 -3.80 -12.12
N SER A 56 5.09 -3.43 -10.95
CA SER A 56 5.89 -3.25 -9.74
C SER A 56 6.19 -4.58 -9.08
N ARG A 57 7.20 -4.59 -8.20
CA ARG A 57 7.65 -5.75 -7.43
C ARG A 57 6.56 -6.39 -6.54
N TYR A 58 5.44 -5.70 -6.33
CA TYR A 58 4.30 -6.17 -5.55
C TYR A 58 3.49 -7.25 -6.26
N ILE A 59 3.48 -7.25 -7.60
CA ILE A 59 2.73 -8.22 -8.39
C ILE A 59 3.74 -9.12 -9.11
N PRO A 60 3.77 -10.42 -8.81
CA PRO A 60 4.62 -11.35 -9.54
C PRO A 60 4.16 -11.44 -10.99
N GLU A 61 5.10 -11.78 -11.88
CA GLU A 61 4.84 -11.86 -13.32
C GLU A 61 3.67 -12.80 -13.66
N GLU A 62 3.48 -13.87 -12.90
CA GLU A 62 2.37 -14.82 -13.08
C GLU A 62 1.00 -14.17 -12.85
N ASN A 63 0.82 -13.45 -11.73
CA ASN A 63 -0.41 -12.69 -11.46
C ASN A 63 -0.63 -11.59 -12.49
N ARG A 64 0.45 -10.88 -12.90
CA ARG A 64 0.37 -9.84 -13.93
C ARG A 64 -0.16 -10.42 -15.24
N LYS A 65 0.40 -11.54 -15.67
CA LYS A 65 0.06 -12.17 -16.93
C LYS A 65 -1.39 -12.65 -16.90
N GLU A 66 -1.79 -13.34 -15.84
CA GLU A 66 -3.16 -13.79 -15.66
C GLU A 66 -4.14 -12.60 -15.69
N LEU A 67 -3.89 -11.55 -14.89
CA LEU A 67 -4.75 -10.36 -14.88
C LEU A 67 -4.91 -9.71 -16.25
N LEU A 68 -3.82 -9.60 -17.02
CA LEU A 68 -3.86 -9.02 -18.36
C LEU A 68 -4.62 -9.92 -19.33
N GLU A 69 -4.42 -11.24 -19.26
CA GLU A 69 -5.15 -12.20 -20.11
C GLU A 69 -6.66 -12.13 -19.85
N VAL A 70 -7.11 -12.15 -18.59
CA VAL A 70 -8.55 -12.06 -18.28
C VAL A 70 -9.13 -10.67 -18.53
N TYR A 71 -8.33 -9.60 -18.43
CA TYR A 71 -8.77 -8.24 -18.78
C TYR A 71 -8.91 -8.06 -20.30
N GLU A 72 -7.96 -8.58 -21.09
CA GLU A 72 -8.04 -8.60 -22.55
C GLU A 72 -9.16 -9.52 -23.05
N ALA A 73 -9.41 -10.63 -22.35
CA ALA A 73 -10.56 -11.50 -22.60
C ALA A 73 -11.90 -10.85 -22.22
N GLY A 74 -11.89 -9.73 -21.49
CA GLY A 74 -13.09 -9.04 -21.02
C GLY A 74 -13.81 -9.74 -19.86
N GLU A 75 -13.17 -10.73 -19.24
CA GLU A 75 -13.68 -11.38 -18.02
C GLU A 75 -13.56 -10.46 -16.80
N LEU A 76 -12.51 -9.62 -16.78
CA LEU A 76 -12.34 -8.57 -15.79
C LEU A 76 -12.62 -7.19 -16.37
N THR A 77 -13.25 -6.35 -15.55
CA THR A 77 -13.41 -4.92 -15.83
C THR A 77 -12.31 -4.12 -15.15
N LEU A 78 -12.11 -2.88 -15.61
CA LEU A 78 -11.12 -1.96 -15.04
C LEU A 78 -11.23 -1.81 -13.51
N GLU A 79 -12.46 -1.70 -13.00
CA GLU A 79 -12.72 -1.60 -11.56
C GLU A 79 -12.31 -2.86 -10.80
N GLN A 80 -12.51 -4.04 -11.40
CA GLN A 80 -12.06 -5.29 -10.80
C GLN A 80 -10.54 -5.38 -10.80
N VAL A 81 -9.88 -5.04 -11.90
CA VAL A 81 -8.41 -4.97 -11.97
C VAL A 81 -7.87 -4.03 -10.88
N LYS A 82 -8.47 -2.84 -10.71
CA LYS A 82 -8.12 -1.90 -9.64
C LYS A 82 -8.26 -2.53 -8.24
N SER A 83 -9.37 -3.21 -7.97
CA SER A 83 -9.62 -3.86 -6.69
C SER A 83 -8.61 -4.98 -6.40
N VAL A 84 -8.35 -5.84 -7.39
CA VAL A 84 -7.41 -6.96 -7.28
C VAL A 84 -5.99 -6.44 -7.05
N VAL A 85 -5.53 -5.47 -7.83
CA VAL A 85 -4.19 -4.87 -7.68
C VAL A 85 -4.04 -4.23 -6.30
N THR A 86 -5.02 -3.44 -5.86
CA THR A 86 -4.99 -2.80 -4.53
C THR A 86 -4.92 -3.85 -3.42
N THR A 87 -5.66 -4.95 -3.58
CA THR A 87 -5.66 -6.07 -2.63
C THR A 87 -4.31 -6.79 -2.59
N ILE A 88 -3.73 -7.11 -3.75
CA ILE A 88 -2.42 -7.76 -3.85
C ILE A 88 -1.35 -6.88 -3.21
N VAL A 89 -1.33 -5.58 -3.53
CA VAL A 89 -0.35 -4.62 -3.01
C VAL A 89 -0.50 -4.46 -1.50
N THR A 90 -1.74 -4.36 -1.00
CA THR A 90 -2.02 -4.28 0.45
C THR A 90 -1.55 -5.55 1.17
N ARG A 91 -1.83 -6.72 0.60
CA ARG A 91 -1.41 -8.01 1.18
C ARG A 91 0.11 -8.19 1.14
N ALA A 92 0.74 -7.83 0.03
CA ALA A 92 2.19 -7.90 -0.14
C ALA A 92 2.90 -6.93 0.82
N ALA A 93 2.38 -5.71 0.97
CA ALA A 93 2.86 -4.75 1.96
C ALA A 93 2.69 -5.23 3.41
N ALA A 94 1.56 -5.87 3.73
CA ALA A 94 1.33 -6.44 5.06
C ALA A 94 2.22 -7.68 5.32
N GLY A 95 2.53 -8.45 4.28
CA GLY A 95 3.37 -9.65 4.37
C GLY A 95 4.85 -9.38 4.63
N GLU A 96 5.35 -8.17 4.29
CA GLU A 96 6.75 -7.79 4.49
C GLU A 96 7.03 -7.21 5.89
N ARG A 97 5.99 -6.97 6.70
CA ARG A 97 6.12 -6.60 8.12
C ARG A 97 5.26 -7.51 8.99
N ALA A 98 5.52 -8.81 8.90
CA ALA A 98 5.36 -9.68 10.06
C ALA A 98 6.63 -9.56 10.93
N GLU A 99 6.87 -8.38 11.50
CA GLU A 99 7.45 -8.36 12.83
C GLU A 99 6.26 -8.50 13.78
N PRO A 100 6.24 -9.54 14.62
CA PRO A 100 5.20 -9.68 15.62
C PRO A 100 5.28 -8.45 16.53
N GLU A 101 4.17 -7.72 16.70
CA GLU A 101 4.02 -6.93 17.91
C GLU A 101 3.93 -7.93 19.05
N GLU A 102 5.10 -8.24 19.61
CA GLU A 102 5.21 -8.78 20.94
C GLU A 102 4.48 -7.81 21.89
N PRO A 103 3.59 -8.32 22.77
CA PRO A 103 2.89 -7.48 23.71
C PRO A 103 3.89 -6.88 24.70
N GLU A 104 4.31 -5.63 24.49
CA GLU A 104 4.99 -4.84 25.50
C GLU A 104 3.97 -4.30 26.52
N ASP A 105 3.28 -5.20 27.23
CA ASP A 105 2.74 -4.90 28.56
C ASP A 105 3.50 -5.73 29.60
N GLY A 106 4.68 -5.19 29.94
CA GLY A 106 5.25 -5.29 31.27
C GLY A 106 6.16 -6.49 31.54
N PRO A 107 7.36 -6.27 32.11
CA PRO A 107 8.12 -7.36 32.70
C PRO A 107 7.30 -7.89 33.88
N ARG A 108 6.70 -9.08 33.73
CA ARG A 108 6.16 -9.82 34.86
C ARG A 108 7.32 -10.12 35.79
N ALA A 109 7.42 -9.30 36.84
CA ALA A 109 8.43 -9.34 37.88
C ALA A 109 8.83 -10.79 38.18
N ARG A 110 10.13 -11.08 38.04
CA ARG A 110 10.71 -12.25 38.71
C ARG A 110 10.35 -12.10 40.19
N PRO A 111 9.86 -13.15 40.86
CA PRO A 111 9.78 -13.13 42.30
C PRO A 111 11.23 -13.17 42.80
N GLU A 112 11.78 -12.00 43.07
CA GLU A 112 12.98 -11.91 43.89
C GLU A 112 12.52 -12.19 45.31
N GLU A 113 12.66 -13.46 45.71
CA GLU A 113 12.75 -13.82 47.10
C GLU A 113 14.16 -13.44 47.59
N PRO A 114 14.32 -12.43 48.46
CA PRO A 114 15.41 -12.43 49.40
C PRO A 114 14.92 -13.17 50.64
N GLY A 115 15.43 -14.39 50.81
CA GLY A 115 15.38 -15.08 52.09
C GLY A 115 16.01 -14.19 53.16
N ASP A 116 15.21 -13.77 54.12
CA ASP A 116 15.67 -13.31 55.43
C ASP A 116 15.22 -14.35 56.45
N GLY A 117 16.08 -15.34 56.67
CA GLY A 117 16.27 -15.87 58.01
C GLY A 117 17.61 -15.33 58.52
N PRO A 118 17.85 -15.22 59.84
CA PRO A 118 17.11 -15.85 60.93
C PRO A 118 16.71 -14.88 62.08
N ARG A 119 15.98 -15.45 63.06
CA ARG A 119 16.02 -15.10 64.50
C ARG A 119 15.10 -13.97 64.98
N ALA A 120 13.97 -14.39 65.54
CA ALA A 120 13.55 -14.01 66.88
C ALA A 120 12.62 -15.09 67.45
N GLU A 121 13.16 -15.98 68.29
CA GLU A 121 12.39 -16.41 69.48
C GLU A 121 12.40 -15.23 70.45
N PRO A 122 11.26 -14.92 71.09
CA PRO A 122 10.97 -15.58 72.35
C PRO A 122 9.53 -16.06 72.53
N GLU A 123 9.41 -17.05 73.40
CA GLU A 123 8.22 -17.65 74.00
C GLU A 123 7.24 -16.66 74.65
N GLU A 124 6.07 -17.23 75.00
CA GLU A 124 5.05 -16.84 75.99
C GLU A 124 3.82 -16.05 75.51
N PRO A 125 2.65 -16.18 76.19
CA PRO A 125 2.41 -16.67 77.57
C PRO A 125 1.79 -18.08 77.73
#